data_AF-A0AAW1UPF3-F1
#
_entry.id   AF-A0AAW1UPF3-F1
#
_cell.length_a   1.000
_cell.length_b   1.000
_cell.length_c   1.000
_cell.angle_alpha   90.00
_cell.angle_beta   90.00
_cell.angle_gamma   90.00
#
_symmetry.space_group_name_H-M   'P 1'
#
loop_
_entity.id
_entity.type
_entity.pdbx_description
1 polymer ?
#
loop_
_entity_poly.entity_id
_entity_poly.type
_entity_poly.pdbx_seq_one_letter_code
_entity_poly.pdbx_strand_id
1 'polypeptide(L)'
;SDTRGGGISRRQQMEIFLRFVCDPGFQSGVAQDEGVHRTTAKKTMRYVMSRVVEQSHNWIRFPTTAEDMTEAKVLWQRHFRLPSVIGALDGTQIEI
;
A
#
# COMPACT_ATOMS: atom_id res chain seq x y z
N SER A 1 8.05 -10.49 21.85
CA SER A 1 6.81 -9.95 22.43
C SER A 1 5.91 -9.56 21.27
N ASP A 2 4.82 -10.29 21.08
CA ASP A 2 3.92 -10.19 19.93
C ASP A 2 2.88 -9.08 20.20
N THR A 3 3.17 -7.84 19.79
CA THR A 3 2.24 -6.70 19.93
C THR A 3 1.26 -6.68 18.77
N ARG A 4 0.24 -7.55 18.82
CA ARG A 4 -0.88 -7.61 17.87
C ARG A 4 -1.87 -6.43 17.97
N GLY A 5 -1.49 -5.31 18.60
CA GLY A 5 -2.43 -4.23 18.94
C GLY A 5 -1.94 -2.79 18.75
N GLY A 6 -0.67 -2.58 18.36
CA GLY A 6 -0.16 -1.25 18.06
C GLY A 6 -0.26 -0.96 16.56
N GLY A 7 -1.03 0.05 16.17
CA GLY A 7 -1.02 0.52 14.78
C GLY A 7 0.40 0.94 14.37
N ILE A 8 0.85 0.50 13.20
CA ILE A 8 2.14 0.91 12.64
C ILE A 8 2.06 2.37 12.19
N SER A 9 2.94 3.22 12.69
CA SER A 9 2.96 4.64 12.30
C SER A 9 3.26 4.82 10.81
N ARG A 10 2.84 5.94 10.20
CA ARG A 10 3.15 6.30 8.79
C ARG A 10 4.64 6.17 8.48
N ARG A 11 5.47 6.60 9.43
CA ARG A 11 6.93 6.53 9.33
C ARG A 11 7.41 5.08 9.28
N GLN A 12 6.93 4.23 10.17
CA GLN A 12 7.29 2.80 10.18
C GLN A 12 6.82 2.09 8.91
N GLN A 13 5.63 2.41 8.39
CA GLN A 13 5.15 1.88 7.12
C GLN A 13 6.09 2.25 5.96
N MET A 14 6.48 3.51 5.89
CA MET A 14 7.42 3.99 4.87
C MET A 14 8.80 3.36 5.02
N GLU A 15 9.31 3.24 6.24
CA GLU A 15 10.60 2.60 6.52
C GLU A 15 10.61 1.11 6.12
N ILE A 16 9.53 0.37 6.40
CA ILE A 16 9.36 -1.03 5.99
C ILE A 16 9.34 -1.14 4.46
N PHE A 17 8.53 -0.31 3.79
CA PHE A 17 8.45 -0.31 2.34
C PHE A 17 9.79 0.02 1.69
N LEU A 18 10.46 1.09 2.16
CA LEU A 18 11.77 1.50 1.65
C LEU A 18 12.81 0.40 1.86
N ARG A 19 12.83 -0.25 3.03
CA ARG A 19 13.74 -1.38 3.31
C ARG A 19 13.49 -2.52 2.35
N PHE A 20 12.22 -2.89 2.13
CA PHE A 20 11.83 -3.98 1.22
C PHE A 20 12.27 -3.72 -0.22
N VAL A 21 11.98 -2.51 -0.76
CA VAL A 21 12.33 -2.19 -2.16
C VAL A 21 13.83 -1.93 -2.35
N CYS A 22 14.55 -1.55 -1.30
CA CYS A 22 15.99 -1.30 -1.34
C CYS A 22 16.83 -2.53 -0.98
N ASP A 23 16.24 -3.62 -0.49
CA ASP A 23 16.98 -4.81 -0.06
C ASP A 23 17.60 -5.55 -1.27
N PRO A 24 18.95 -5.61 -1.36
CA PRO A 24 19.60 -6.25 -2.50
C PRO A 24 19.44 -7.78 -2.50
N GLY A 25 19.25 -8.41 -1.33
CA GLY A 25 19.05 -9.85 -1.20
C GLY A 25 17.69 -10.27 -1.76
N PHE A 26 16.65 -9.51 -1.41
CA PHE A 26 15.31 -9.70 -1.97
C PHE A 26 15.28 -9.54 -3.49
N GLN A 27 15.91 -8.47 -4.01
CA GLN A 27 16.02 -8.26 -5.47
C GLN A 27 16.78 -9.39 -6.18
N SER A 28 17.75 -10.02 -5.50
CA SER A 28 18.52 -11.13 -6.05
C SER A 28 17.70 -12.42 -6.07
N GLY A 29 16.89 -12.68 -5.04
CA GLY A 29 15.96 -13.80 -5.00
C GLY A 29 14.91 -13.72 -6.12
N VAL A 30 14.25 -12.57 -6.26
CA VAL A 30 13.27 -12.35 -7.35
C VAL A 30 13.91 -12.52 -8.74
N ALA A 31 15.15 -12.05 -8.91
CA ALA A 31 15.85 -12.22 -10.17
C ALA A 31 16.16 -13.69 -10.48
N GLN A 32 16.52 -14.47 -9.46
CA GLN A 32 16.74 -15.91 -9.58
C GLN A 32 15.46 -16.67 -9.92
N ASP A 33 14.35 -16.38 -9.24
CA ASP A 33 13.05 -17.03 -9.45
C ASP A 33 12.54 -16.81 -10.88
N GLU A 34 12.73 -15.61 -11.42
CA GLU A 34 12.34 -15.23 -12.78
C GLU A 34 13.40 -15.56 -13.85
N GLY A 35 14.54 -16.13 -13.46
CA GLY A 35 15.61 -16.50 -14.39
C GLY A 35 16.27 -15.31 -15.12
N VAL A 36 16.28 -14.12 -14.52
CA VAL A 36 16.83 -12.90 -15.11
C VAL A 36 18.02 -12.36 -14.31
N HIS A 37 18.84 -11.51 -14.95
CA HIS A 37 19.88 -10.80 -14.22
C HIS A 37 19.27 -9.79 -13.23
N ARG A 38 19.89 -9.63 -12.05
CA ARG A 38 19.45 -8.69 -11.00
C ARG A 38 19.18 -7.27 -11.51
N THR A 39 20.00 -6.78 -12.43
CA THR A 39 19.82 -5.45 -13.05
C THR A 39 18.51 -5.36 -13.85
N THR A 40 18.10 -6.44 -14.50
CA THR A 40 16.84 -6.53 -15.25
C THR A 40 15.66 -6.48 -14.28
N ALA A 41 15.65 -7.32 -13.24
CA ALA A 41 14.62 -7.31 -12.20
C ALA A 41 14.45 -5.91 -11.57
N LYS A 42 15.56 -5.24 -11.23
CA LYS A 42 15.55 -3.88 -10.70
C LYS A 42 14.94 -2.87 -11.67
N LYS A 43 15.32 -2.91 -12.95
CA LYS A 43 14.77 -2.01 -13.98
C LYS A 43 13.27 -2.22 -14.17
N THR A 44 12.84 -3.48 -14.22
CA THR A 44 11.42 -3.86 -14.33
C THR A 44 10.61 -3.36 -13.14
N MET A 45 11.07 -3.63 -11.91
CA MET A 45 10.41 -3.16 -10.70
C MET A 45 10.25 -1.64 -10.68
N ARG A 46 11.31 -0.90 -11.05
CA ARG A 46 11.27 0.57 -11.12
C ARG A 46 10.27 1.06 -12.16
N TYR A 47 10.20 0.41 -13.33
CA TYR A 47 9.26 0.74 -14.39
C TYR A 47 7.80 0.48 -13.97
N VAL A 48 7.51 -0.69 -13.40
CA VAL A 48 6.16 -1.02 -12.95
C VAL A 48 5.73 -0.07 -11.82
N MET A 49 6.61 0.20 -10.86
CA MET A 49 6.33 1.14 -9.79
C MET A 49 5.99 2.54 -10.32
N SER A 50 6.74 3.05 -11.32
CA SER A 50 6.41 4.35 -11.90
C SER A 50 5.05 4.36 -12.59
N ARG A 51 4.70 3.29 -13.32
CA ARG A 51 3.36 3.17 -13.95
C ARG A 51 2.24 3.08 -12.93
N VAL A 52 2.43 2.35 -11.84
CA VAL A 52 1.45 2.28 -10.74
C VAL A 52 1.28 3.64 -10.08
N VAL A 53 2.38 4.36 -9.80
CA VAL A 53 2.32 5.71 -9.22
C VAL A 53 1.65 6.69 -10.18
N GLU A 54 2.00 6.65 -11.46
CA GLU A 54 1.35 7.44 -12.52
C GLU A 54 -0.14 7.15 -12.59
N GLN A 55 -0.60 5.94 -12.31
CA GLN A 55 -2.03 5.62 -12.38
C GLN A 55 -2.75 5.79 -11.04
N SER A 56 -2.00 5.89 -9.94
CA SER A 56 -2.55 5.95 -8.58
C SER A 56 -3.51 7.12 -8.38
N HIS A 57 -3.22 8.30 -8.93
CA HIS A 57 -4.10 9.47 -8.83
C HIS A 57 -5.43 9.30 -9.58
N ASN A 58 -5.49 8.40 -10.57
CA ASN A 58 -6.71 8.11 -11.31
C ASN A 58 -7.57 7.06 -10.60
N TRP A 59 -6.95 6.09 -9.95
CA TRP A 59 -7.63 4.96 -9.30
C TRP A 59 -7.90 5.16 -7.81
N ILE A 60 -7.06 5.94 -7.13
CA ILE A 60 -7.12 6.20 -5.71
C ILE A 60 -7.51 7.67 -5.53
N ARG A 61 -8.81 7.91 -5.34
CA ARG A 61 -9.34 9.21 -4.93
C ARG A 61 -9.68 9.13 -3.45
N PHE A 62 -8.87 9.78 -2.63
CA PHE A 62 -9.20 9.91 -1.21
C PHE A 62 -10.35 10.90 -1.04
N PRO A 63 -11.32 10.62 -0.16
CA PRO A 63 -12.37 11.58 0.19
C PRO A 63 -11.71 12.84 0.77
N THR A 64 -12.04 14.01 0.24
CA THR A 64 -11.46 15.29 0.71
C THR A 64 -12.44 16.11 1.53
N THR A 65 -13.74 15.75 1.49
CA THR A 65 -14.80 16.38 2.29
C THR A 65 -15.47 15.39 3.23
N ALA A 66 -16.19 15.90 4.23
CA ALA A 66 -16.97 15.07 5.15
C ALA A 66 -18.11 14.33 4.42
N GLU A 67 -18.65 14.96 3.38
CA GLU A 67 -19.65 14.39 2.48
C GLU A 67 -19.08 13.23 1.67
N ASP A 68 -17.93 13.42 1.00
CA ASP A 68 -17.24 12.36 0.24
C ASP A 68 -16.91 11.17 1.15
N MET A 69 -16.47 11.47 2.37
CA MET A 69 -16.14 10.47 3.38
C MET A 69 -17.36 9.63 3.68
N THR A 70 -18.49 10.28 3.99
CA THR A 70 -19.78 9.64 4.29
C THR A 70 -20.27 8.78 3.12
N GLU A 71 -20.18 9.29 1.89
CA GLU A 71 -20.56 8.57 0.68
C GLU A 71 -19.70 7.30 0.50
N ALA A 72 -18.38 7.42 0.65
CA ALA A 72 -17.46 6.28 0.60
C ALA A 72 -17.81 5.22 1.67
N LYS A 73 -18.17 5.63 2.90
CA LYS A 73 -18.61 4.68 3.95
C LYS A 73 -19.84 3.89 3.51
N VAL A 74 -20.84 4.59 2.96
CA VAL A 74 -22.10 3.98 2.53
C VAL A 74 -21.86 3.03 1.35
N LEU A 75 -21.06 3.44 0.37
CA LEU A 75 -20.71 2.62 -0.80
C LEU A 75 -20.03 1.31 -0.37
N TRP A 76 -19.06 1.41 0.53
CA TRP A 76 -18.33 0.26 1.07
C TRP A 76 -19.23 -0.69 1.86
N GLN A 77 -20.05 -0.15 2.76
CA GLN A 77 -21.02 -0.94 3.54
C GLN A 77 -22.01 -1.67 2.65
N ARG A 78 -22.53 -1.01 1.61
CA ARG A 78 -23.47 -1.62 0.66
C ARG A 78 -22.83 -2.75 -0.15
N HIS A 79 -21.60 -2.55 -0.63
CA HIS A 79 -20.97 -3.50 -1.54
C HIS A 79 -20.42 -4.72 -0.81
N PHE A 80 -19.82 -4.53 0.37
CA PHE A 80 -19.14 -5.60 1.10
C PHE A 80 -19.92 -6.12 2.31
N ARG A 81 -21.08 -5.54 2.63
CA ARG A 81 -21.95 -5.89 3.78
C ARG A 81 -21.20 -5.94 5.12
N LEU A 82 -20.12 -5.17 5.23
CA LEU A 82 -19.35 -5.04 6.45
C LEU A 82 -19.95 -3.89 7.26
N PRO A 83 -20.56 -4.14 8.43
CA PRO A 83 -21.04 -3.09 9.31
C PRO A 83 -19.81 -2.34 9.85
N SER A 84 -19.53 -1.18 9.26
CA SER A 84 -18.46 -0.25 9.67
C SER A 84 -17.08 -0.90 9.88
N VAL A 85 -16.43 -1.34 8.81
CA VAL A 85 -14.97 -1.55 8.80
C VAL A 85 -14.32 -0.30 8.22
N ILE A 86 -14.20 0.71 9.06
CA ILE A 86 -13.43 1.93 8.78
C ILE A 86 -12.51 2.08 9.98
N GLY A 87 -11.52 1.20 9.99
CA GLY A 87 -10.55 1.02 11.07
C GLY A 87 -9.29 0.39 10.49
N ALA A 88 -9.47 -0.68 9.72
CA ALA A 88 -8.39 -1.47 9.14
C ALA A 88 -8.05 -1.13 7.67
N LEU A 89 -8.96 -0.50 6.92
CA LEU A 89 -8.77 -0.18 5.49
C LEU A 89 -8.83 1.32 5.15
N ASP A 90 -9.26 2.18 6.08
CA ASP A 90 -9.42 3.63 5.87
C ASP A 90 -8.17 4.45 6.23
N GLY A 91 -7.02 3.82 6.49
CA GLY A 91 -5.90 4.57 7.03
C GLY A 91 -6.27 5.30 8.33
N THR A 92 -7.29 4.90 9.09
CA THR A 92 -7.57 5.49 10.41
C THR A 92 -6.57 5.02 11.48
N GLN A 93 -5.70 4.06 11.15
CA GLN A 93 -4.43 3.83 11.86
C GLN A 93 -3.32 4.78 11.42
N ILE A 94 -3.58 5.63 10.43
CA ILE A 94 -2.79 6.77 10.04
C ILE A 94 -3.40 7.97 10.80
N GLU A 95 -2.69 8.46 11.80
CA GLU A 95 -2.92 9.81 12.33
C GLU A 95 -2.99 10.78 11.14
N ILE A 96 -3.96 11.68 11.07
CA ILE A 96 -3.98 12.77 10.08
C ILE A 96 -3.05 13.87 10.55
#